data_AF-A0A521GVZ6-F1
#
_entry.id   AF-A0A521GVZ6-F1
#
_cell.length_a   1.000
_cell.length_b   1.000
_cell.length_c   1.000
_cell.angle_alpha   90.00
_cell.angle_beta   90.00
_cell.angle_gamma   90.00
#
_symmetry.space_group_name_H-M   'P 1'
#
loop_
_entity.id
_entity.type
_entity.pdbx_description
1 polymer ?
#
loop_
_entity_poly.entity_id
_entity_poly.type
_entity_poly.pdbx_seq_one_letter_code
_entity_poly.pdbx_strand_id
1 'polypeptide(L)'
;MTEVTFKSKTRFIVLFAAAAIAFGIFYLADPQITSMDEEVAAVQIGQRYLRRHDYDEAVRSLVEAAQKYPQNPDIRYHLGLAYDGLNQHYVAVSQYSLALRYNQYLPGAVYEMGKEYVQSNQMNSAQEMLARLQSTCARGMGCAERDALAAAMAKQRAMQDLEKRN
;
A
#
# COMPACT_ATOMS: atom_id res chain seq x y z
N MET A 1 -3.65 -73.50 8.42
CA MET A 1 -4.46 -73.10 9.60
C MET A 1 -3.48 -72.99 10.75
N THR A 2 -3.09 -71.81 11.22
CA THR A 2 -3.94 -70.89 11.99
C THR A 2 -3.40 -69.45 11.92
N GLU A 3 -4.34 -68.51 11.94
CA GLU A 3 -4.16 -67.06 11.83
C GLU A 3 -3.37 -66.50 13.01
N VAL A 4 -2.33 -65.70 12.74
CA VAL A 4 -1.72 -64.81 13.75
C VAL A 4 -2.37 -63.45 13.59
N THR A 5 -3.35 -63.18 14.46
CA THR A 5 -4.14 -61.95 14.46
C THR A 5 -3.31 -60.75 14.95
N PHE A 6 -3.24 -59.74 14.09
CA PHE A 6 -2.52 -58.49 14.27
C PHE A 6 -3.26 -57.55 15.24
N LYS A 7 -2.82 -57.48 16.50
CA LYS A 7 -3.37 -56.55 17.52
C LYS A 7 -2.34 -55.47 17.89
N SER A 8 -1.99 -54.59 16.95
CA SER A 8 -1.17 -53.39 17.25
C SER A 8 -1.37 -52.27 16.20
N LYS A 9 -2.56 -51.67 16.15
CA LYS A 9 -2.81 -50.45 15.34
C LYS A 9 -2.95 -49.16 16.15
N THR A 10 -3.08 -49.25 17.48
CA THR A 10 -3.48 -48.07 18.28
C THR A 10 -2.32 -47.27 18.86
N ARG A 11 -1.08 -47.78 18.84
CA ARG A 11 0.08 -47.08 19.43
C ARG A 11 0.80 -46.12 18.49
N PHE A 12 0.72 -46.31 17.17
CA PHE A 12 1.35 -45.41 16.21
C PHE A 12 0.51 -44.16 15.88
N ILE A 13 -0.82 -44.28 15.90
CA ILE A 13 -1.72 -43.15 15.62
C ILE A 13 -1.63 -42.06 16.70
N VAL A 14 -1.41 -42.45 17.96
CA VAL A 14 -1.33 -41.51 19.08
C VAL A 14 -0.07 -40.63 19.01
N LEU A 15 1.03 -41.12 18.43
CA LEU A 15 2.25 -40.32 18.26
C LEU A 15 2.15 -39.32 17.09
N PHE A 16 1.39 -39.62 16.03
CA PHE A 16 1.15 -38.67 14.93
C PHE A 16 0.07 -37.63 15.25
N ALA A 17 -0.95 -37.98 16.06
CA ALA A 17 -1.99 -37.05 16.47
C ALA A 17 -1.47 -35.94 17.40
N ALA A 18 -0.53 -36.26 18.29
CA ALA A 18 0.05 -35.26 19.20
C ALA A 18 0.90 -34.19 18.48
N ALA A 19 1.60 -34.56 17.40
CA ALA A 19 2.40 -33.62 16.60
C ALA A 19 1.51 -32.67 15.77
N ALA A 20 0.41 -33.14 15.19
CA ALA A 20 -0.53 -32.29 14.44
C ALA A 20 -1.26 -31.29 15.35
N ILE A 21 -1.56 -31.68 16.59
CA ILE A 21 -2.14 -30.79 17.60
C ILE A 21 -1.09 -29.78 18.08
N ALA A 22 0.15 -30.19 18.36
CA ALA A 22 1.21 -29.25 18.74
C ALA A 22 1.57 -28.27 17.60
N PHE A 23 1.61 -28.73 16.35
CA PHE A 23 1.84 -27.88 15.17
C PHE A 23 0.62 -26.98 14.88
N GLY A 24 -0.60 -27.50 15.03
CA GLY A 24 -1.84 -26.73 14.88
C GLY A 24 -2.07 -25.68 15.98
N ILE A 25 -1.71 -25.97 17.23
CA ILE A 25 -1.74 -24.98 18.32
C ILE A 25 -0.60 -23.97 18.16
N PHE A 26 0.57 -24.39 17.66
CA PHE A 26 1.69 -23.49 17.33
C PHE A 26 1.30 -22.50 16.21
N TYR A 27 0.57 -22.95 15.19
CA TYR A 27 0.00 -22.07 14.14
C TYR A 27 -1.01 -21.05 14.67
N LEU A 28 -1.80 -21.38 15.70
CA LEU A 28 -2.80 -20.46 16.27
C LEU A 28 -2.19 -19.36 17.15
N ALA A 29 -0.91 -19.48 17.50
CA ALA A 29 -0.19 -18.54 18.35
C ALA A 29 1.05 -17.94 17.67
N ASP A 30 1.18 -18.06 16.33
CA ASP A 30 2.25 -17.42 15.59
C ASP A 30 2.02 -15.89 15.58
N PRO A 31 2.90 -15.11 16.25
CA PRO A 31 2.76 -13.66 16.32
C PRO A 31 2.68 -13.00 14.93
N GLN A 32 3.31 -13.59 13.91
CA GLN A 32 3.33 -13.01 12.57
C GLN A 32 1.96 -13.00 11.90
N ILE A 33 1.15 -14.06 12.07
CA ILE A 33 -0.18 -14.16 11.45
C ILE A 33 -1.10 -13.09 12.04
N THR A 34 -1.12 -12.95 13.36
CA THR A 34 -1.92 -11.91 14.03
C THR A 34 -1.49 -10.49 13.65
N SER A 35 -0.19 -10.28 13.39
CA SER A 35 0.34 -8.97 13.04
C SER A 35 -0.09 -8.52 11.63
N MET A 36 -0.20 -9.46 10.69
CA MET A 36 -0.64 -9.20 9.31
C MET A 36 -2.14 -8.88 9.26
N ASP A 37 -2.97 -9.58 10.04
CA ASP A 37 -4.41 -9.28 10.10
C ASP A 37 -4.68 -7.89 10.67
N GLU A 38 -3.93 -7.48 11.68
CA GLU A 38 -4.04 -6.15 12.27
C GLU A 38 -3.48 -5.05 11.35
N GLU A 39 -2.41 -5.33 10.61
CA GLU A 39 -1.85 -4.42 9.59
C GLU A 39 -2.87 -4.13 8.47
N VAL A 40 -3.51 -5.19 7.96
CA VAL A 40 -4.58 -5.06 6.96
C VAL A 40 -5.78 -4.31 7.53
N ALA A 41 -6.19 -4.61 8.76
CA ALA A 41 -7.28 -3.91 9.43
C ALA A 41 -6.99 -2.40 9.59
N ALA A 42 -5.75 -2.04 9.93
CA ALA A 42 -5.33 -0.65 10.07
C ALA A 42 -5.42 0.13 8.75
N VAL A 43 -4.98 -0.47 7.63
CA VAL A 43 -5.15 0.11 6.29
C VAL A 43 -6.63 0.33 5.97
N GLN A 44 -7.48 -0.67 6.24
CA GLN A 44 -8.92 -0.58 5.98
C GLN A 44 -9.61 0.51 6.81
N ILE A 45 -9.17 0.73 8.06
CA ILE A 45 -9.66 1.84 8.89
C ILE A 45 -9.33 3.19 8.22
N GLY A 46 -8.06 3.40 7.85
CA GLY A 46 -7.64 4.62 7.17
C GLY A 46 -8.41 4.87 5.86
N GLN A 47 -8.58 3.83 5.05
CA GLN A 47 -9.39 3.88 3.82
C GLN A 47 -10.85 4.26 4.06
N ARG A 48 -11.46 3.80 5.15
CA ARG A 48 -12.85 4.17 5.48
C ARG A 48 -12.97 5.66 5.79
N TYR A 49 -12.05 6.21 6.57
CA TYR A 49 -12.03 7.64 6.86
C TYR A 49 -11.75 8.46 5.59
N LEU A 50 -10.79 8.05 4.76
CA LEU A 50 -10.52 8.68 3.46
C LEU A 50 -11.75 8.73 2.56
N ARG A 51 -12.51 7.63 2.46
CA ARG A 51 -13.75 7.59 1.66
C ARG A 51 -14.85 8.52 2.19
N ARG A 52 -14.81 8.86 3.47
CA ARG A 52 -15.74 9.82 4.09
C ARG A 52 -15.22 11.25 4.05
N HIS A 53 -14.00 11.46 3.57
CA HIS A 53 -13.27 12.73 3.65
C HIS A 53 -12.98 13.18 5.09
N ASP A 54 -13.02 12.24 6.05
CA ASP A 54 -12.65 12.44 7.45
C ASP A 54 -11.12 12.40 7.57
N TYR A 55 -10.43 13.40 7.01
CA TYR A 55 -8.99 13.35 6.81
C TYR A 55 -8.19 13.41 8.13
N ASP A 56 -8.67 14.14 9.14
CA ASP A 56 -8.04 14.21 10.46
C ASP A 56 -8.06 12.84 11.17
N GLU A 57 -9.21 12.15 11.13
CA GLU A 57 -9.37 10.79 11.65
C GLU A 57 -8.51 9.78 10.88
N ALA A 58 -8.41 9.95 9.55
CA ALA A 58 -7.54 9.14 8.72
C ALA A 58 -6.08 9.31 9.14
N VAL A 59 -5.59 10.55 9.27
CA VAL A 59 -4.21 10.83 9.73
C VAL A 59 -3.96 10.21 11.09
N ARG A 60 -4.83 10.45 12.08
CA ARG A 60 -4.65 9.92 13.43
C ARG A 60 -4.51 8.40 13.43
N SER A 61 -5.44 7.70 12.77
CA SER A 61 -5.45 6.24 12.72
C SER A 61 -4.24 5.68 11.94
N LEU A 62 -3.87 6.31 10.83
CA LEU A 62 -2.77 5.87 9.98
C LEU A 62 -1.39 6.20 10.57
N VAL A 63 -1.27 7.24 11.40
CA VAL A 63 -0.03 7.53 12.16
C VAL A 63 0.20 6.46 13.22
N GLU A 64 -0.83 6.07 13.97
CA GLU A 64 -0.76 4.95 14.92
C GLU A 64 -0.35 3.66 14.20
N ALA A 65 -0.97 3.38 13.05
CA ALA A 65 -0.62 2.24 12.21
C ALA A 65 0.84 2.31 11.71
N ALA A 66 1.32 3.49 11.29
CA ALA A 66 2.69 3.68 10.81
C ALA A 66 3.75 3.54 11.92
N GLN A 67 3.40 3.79 13.18
CA GLN A 67 4.28 3.52 14.31
C GLN A 67 4.44 2.01 14.54
N LYS A 68 3.36 1.24 14.36
CA LYS A 68 3.36 -0.22 14.53
C LYS A 68 3.97 -0.95 13.33
N TYR A 69 3.68 -0.47 12.12
CA TYR A 69 4.08 -1.08 10.85
C TYR A 69 4.86 -0.07 9.98
N PRO A 70 6.07 0.33 10.41
CA PRO A 70 6.81 1.42 9.77
C PRO A 70 7.28 1.11 8.34
N GLN A 71 7.22 -0.14 7.89
CA GLN A 71 7.68 -0.54 6.56
C GLN A 71 6.52 -0.82 5.59
N ASN A 72 5.27 -0.69 6.04
CA ASN A 72 4.12 -0.96 5.19
C ASN A 72 3.92 0.18 4.17
N PRO A 73 3.99 -0.09 2.85
CA PRO A 73 3.82 0.93 1.82
C PRO A 73 2.37 1.43 1.71
N ASP A 74 1.37 0.58 1.96
CA ASP A 74 -0.05 0.96 1.87
C ASP A 74 -0.43 1.95 2.98
N ILE A 75 0.00 1.72 4.22
CA ILE A 75 -0.23 2.65 5.33
C ILE A 75 0.35 4.02 4.98
N ARG A 76 1.58 4.05 4.45
CA ARG A 76 2.25 5.30 4.05
C ARG A 76 1.55 5.98 2.87
N TYR A 77 1.10 5.21 1.89
CA TYR A 77 0.34 5.73 0.76
C TYR A 77 -0.97 6.37 1.21
N HIS A 78 -1.78 5.68 2.02
CA HIS A 78 -3.03 6.22 2.54
C HIS A 78 -2.81 7.40 3.48
N LEU A 79 -1.70 7.41 4.23
CA LEU A 79 -1.34 8.57 5.07
C LEU A 79 -1.00 9.78 4.19
N GLY A 80 -0.32 9.56 3.05
CA GLY A 80 -0.11 10.60 2.05
C GLY A 80 -1.43 11.15 1.49
N LEU A 81 -2.37 10.28 1.12
CA LEU A 81 -3.71 10.69 0.66
C LEU A 81 -4.46 11.52 1.72
N ALA A 82 -4.31 11.15 3.00
CA ALA A 82 -4.97 11.86 4.10
C ALA A 82 -4.38 13.27 4.27
N TYR A 83 -3.05 13.40 4.24
CA TYR A 83 -2.40 14.72 4.27
C TYR A 83 -2.71 15.56 3.04
N ASP A 84 -2.84 14.95 1.86
CA ASP A 84 -3.24 15.67 0.64
C ASP A 84 -4.66 16.22 0.76
N GLY A 85 -5.59 15.43 1.31
CA GLY A 85 -6.95 15.88 1.65
C GLY A 85 -7.00 17.05 2.64
N LEU A 86 -5.98 17.18 3.50
CA LEU A 86 -5.78 18.33 4.40
C LEU A 86 -5.02 19.51 3.76
N ASN A 87 -4.73 19.45 2.46
CA ASN A 87 -3.89 20.41 1.73
C ASN A 87 -2.45 20.52 2.29
N GLN A 88 -1.97 19.49 2.98
CA GLN A 88 -0.60 19.41 3.49
C GLN A 88 0.32 18.73 2.46
N HIS A 89 0.39 19.32 1.27
CA HIS A 89 1.03 18.74 0.09
C HIS A 89 2.48 18.28 0.31
N TYR A 90 3.28 19.08 1.02
CA TYR A 90 4.66 18.71 1.34
C TYR A 90 4.75 17.42 2.17
N VAL A 91 3.87 17.27 3.16
CA VAL A 91 3.81 16.08 4.02
C VAL A 91 3.29 14.89 3.22
N ALA A 92 2.29 15.10 2.36
CA ALA A 92 1.77 14.07 1.47
C ALA A 92 2.87 13.48 0.56
N VAL A 93 3.62 14.34 -0.14
CA VAL A 93 4.75 13.94 -0.99
C VAL A 93 5.81 13.17 -0.20
N SER A 94 6.09 13.58 1.04
CA SER A 94 7.01 12.85 1.93
C SER A 94 6.51 11.42 2.22
N GLN A 95 5.22 11.25 2.54
CA GLN A 95 4.65 9.94 2.82
C GLN A 95 4.58 9.05 1.57
N TYR A 96 4.24 9.60 0.41
CA TYR A 96 4.30 8.86 -0.86
C TYR A 96 5.73 8.42 -1.19
N SER A 97 6.71 9.28 -0.95
CA SER A 97 8.13 8.94 -1.13
C SER A 97 8.55 7.78 -0.22
N LEU A 98 8.08 7.78 1.03
CA LEU A 98 8.31 6.67 1.95
C LEU A 98 7.58 5.40 1.50
N ALA A 99 6.35 5.48 0.98
CA ALA A 99 5.66 4.33 0.41
C ALA A 99 6.48 3.71 -0.75
N LEU A 100 6.99 4.56 -1.66
CA LEU A 100 7.79 4.13 -2.80
C LEU A 100 9.17 3.59 -2.42
N ARG A 101 9.68 3.93 -1.25
CA ARG A 101 10.90 3.32 -0.69
C ARG A 101 10.71 1.84 -0.36
N TYR A 102 9.53 1.45 0.12
CA TYR A 102 9.22 0.06 0.49
C TYR A 102 8.57 -0.72 -0.65
N ASN A 103 7.78 -0.07 -1.49
CA ASN A 103 7.26 -0.65 -2.73
C ASN A 103 7.49 0.32 -3.90
N GLN A 104 8.56 0.08 -4.65
CA GLN A 104 8.92 0.90 -5.82
C GLN A 104 7.91 0.82 -6.97
N TYR A 105 7.00 -0.17 -6.96
CA TYR A 105 6.00 -0.44 -7.98
C TYR A 105 4.58 -0.10 -7.48
N LEU A 106 4.38 1.14 -7.06
CA LEU A 106 3.08 1.65 -6.61
C LEU A 106 2.62 2.81 -7.51
N PRO A 107 1.91 2.54 -8.62
CA PRO A 107 1.49 3.56 -9.58
C PRO A 107 0.70 4.71 -8.96
N GLY A 108 -0.19 4.41 -8.01
CA GLY A 108 -0.95 5.42 -7.27
C GLY A 108 -0.04 6.45 -6.57
N ALA A 109 0.96 6.01 -5.82
CA ALA A 109 1.88 6.93 -5.13
C ALA A 109 2.72 7.78 -6.12
N VAL A 110 3.13 7.19 -7.26
CA VAL A 110 3.86 7.94 -8.30
C VAL A 110 2.95 8.99 -8.96
N TYR A 111 1.69 8.63 -9.21
CA TYR A 111 0.69 9.54 -9.76
C TYR A 111 0.41 10.71 -8.83
N GLU A 112 0.12 10.44 -7.55
CA GLU A 112 -0.19 11.49 -6.59
C GLU A 112 0.99 12.45 -6.42
N MET A 113 2.24 11.95 -6.29
CA MET A 113 3.43 12.82 -6.30
C MET A 113 3.55 13.63 -7.60
N GLY A 114 3.31 13.00 -8.75
CA GLY A 114 3.34 13.68 -10.05
C GLY A 114 2.30 14.80 -10.13
N LYS A 115 1.09 14.57 -9.62
CA LYS A 115 -0.01 15.55 -9.55
C LYS A 115 0.41 16.76 -8.71
N GLU A 116 1.02 16.54 -7.54
CA GLU A 116 1.54 17.63 -6.69
C GLU A 116 2.63 18.44 -7.39
N TYR A 117 3.53 17.78 -8.13
CA TYR A 117 4.54 18.47 -8.92
C TYR A 117 3.96 19.29 -10.08
N VAL A 118 2.89 18.81 -10.72
CA VAL A 118 2.18 19.59 -11.76
C VAL A 118 1.56 20.85 -11.16
N GLN A 119 0.87 20.73 -10.03
CA GLN A 119 0.21 21.84 -9.36
C GLN A 119 1.21 22.89 -8.84
N SER A 120 2.34 22.44 -8.30
CA SER A 120 3.42 23.31 -7.82
C SER A 120 4.34 23.83 -8.93
N ASN A 121 3.98 23.61 -10.20
CA ASN A 121 4.76 24.02 -11.38
C ASN A 121 6.19 23.42 -11.45
N GLN A 122 6.42 22.29 -10.79
CA GLN A 122 7.67 21.56 -10.81
C GLN A 122 7.68 20.57 -11.98
N MET A 123 7.67 21.10 -13.21
CA MET A 123 7.49 20.31 -14.43
C MET A 123 8.55 19.23 -14.65
N ASN A 124 9.80 19.47 -14.25
CA ASN A 124 10.89 18.49 -14.36
C ASN A 124 10.61 17.27 -13.47
N SER A 125 10.23 17.49 -12.21
CA SER A 125 9.87 16.42 -11.27
C SER A 125 8.61 15.67 -11.71
N ALA A 126 7.63 16.37 -12.30
CA ALA A 126 6.46 15.72 -12.90
C ALA A 126 6.83 14.83 -14.10
N GLN A 127 7.77 15.25 -14.95
CA GLN A 127 8.30 14.43 -16.05
C GLN A 127 8.99 13.16 -15.56
N GLU A 128 9.75 13.25 -14.46
CA GLU A 128 10.38 12.07 -13.85
C GLU A 128 9.32 11.06 -13.37
N MET A 129 8.25 11.54 -12.73
CA MET A 129 7.15 10.66 -12.30
C MET A 129 6.43 10.02 -13.49
N LEU A 130 6.21 10.79 -14.57
CA LEU A 130 5.62 10.27 -15.80
C LEU A 130 6.51 9.19 -16.43
N ALA A 131 7.83 9.39 -16.48
CA ALA A 131 8.78 8.40 -17.01
C ALA A 131 8.75 7.09 -16.19
N ARG A 132 8.64 7.20 -14.86
CA ARG A 132 8.45 6.03 -14.00
C ARG A 132 7.16 5.28 -14.34
N LEU A 133 6.04 5.98 -14.46
CA LEU A 133 4.75 5.38 -14.83
C LEU A 133 4.77 4.75 -16.23
N GLN A 134 5.46 5.36 -17.20
CA GLN A 134 5.66 4.77 -18.52
C GLN A 134 6.39 3.42 -18.43
N SER A 135 7.45 3.34 -17.63
CA SER A 135 8.20 2.09 -17.44
C SER A 135 7.36 1.00 -16.77
N THR A 136 6.47 1.36 -15.83
CA THR A 136 5.59 0.42 -15.14
C THR A 136 4.44 -0.03 -16.04
N CYS A 137 3.89 0.88 -16.85
CA CYS A 137 2.83 0.59 -17.80
C CYS A 137 3.29 -0.35 -18.92
N ALA A 138 4.56 -0.25 -19.35
CA ALA A 138 5.14 -1.24 -20.28
C ALA A 138 5.12 -2.68 -19.72
N ARG A 139 4.99 -2.84 -18.40
CA ARG A 139 4.86 -4.13 -17.69
C ARG A 139 3.40 -4.48 -17.35
N GLY A 140 2.43 -3.71 -17.86
CA GLY A 140 0.99 -3.97 -17.69
C GLY A 140 0.35 -3.34 -16.45
N MET A 141 1.04 -2.48 -15.70
CA MET A 141 0.51 -1.85 -14.47
C MET A 141 0.62 -0.33 -14.55
N GLY A 142 -0.35 0.42 -14.01
CA GLY A 142 -0.22 1.87 -13.88
C GLY A 142 -0.44 2.70 -15.16
N CYS A 143 -1.07 2.11 -16.18
CA CYS A 143 -1.31 2.79 -17.46
C CYS A 143 -2.35 3.92 -17.34
N ALA A 144 -3.38 3.73 -16.50
CA ALA A 144 -4.39 4.77 -16.26
C ALA A 144 -3.76 6.00 -15.59
N GLU A 145 -2.92 5.77 -14.59
CA GLU A 145 -2.14 6.78 -13.87
C GLU A 145 -1.19 7.53 -14.80
N ARG A 146 -0.49 6.81 -15.70
CA ARG A 146 0.37 7.41 -16.73
C ARG A 146 -0.42 8.41 -17.57
N ASP A 147 -1.57 7.97 -18.09
CA ASP A 147 -2.38 8.77 -19.02
C ASP A 147 -3.00 9.97 -18.30
N ALA A 148 -3.47 9.77 -17.08
CA ALA A 148 -3.99 10.83 -16.22
C ALA A 148 -2.92 11.89 -15.92
N LEU A 149 -1.69 11.48 -15.59
CA LEU A 149 -0.61 12.43 -15.32
C LEU A 149 -0.19 13.18 -16.60
N ALA A 150 -0.08 12.49 -17.73
CA ALA A 150 0.24 13.12 -19.01
C ALA A 150 -0.80 14.18 -19.39
N ALA A 151 -2.09 13.88 -19.19
CA ALA A 151 -3.17 14.83 -19.42
C ALA A 151 -3.10 16.04 -18.48
N ALA A 152 -2.82 15.82 -17.19
CA ALA A 152 -2.66 16.89 -16.21
C ALA A 152 -1.50 17.84 -16.59
N MET A 153 -0.36 17.30 -16.99
CA MET A 153 0.79 18.09 -17.45
C MET A 153 0.49 18.90 -18.71
N ALA A 154 -0.20 18.30 -19.68
CA ALA A 154 -0.59 19.00 -20.91
C ALA A 154 -1.55 20.16 -20.63
N LYS A 155 -2.54 19.94 -19.76
CA LYS A 155 -3.47 20.98 -19.32
C LYS A 155 -2.73 22.14 -18.66
N GLN A 156 -1.80 21.86 -17.75
CA GLN A 156 -1.04 22.90 -17.05
C GLN A 156 -0.17 23.73 -18.00
N ARG A 157 0.49 23.10 -18.98
CA ARG A 157 1.26 23.81 -20.00
C ARG A 157 0.38 24.74 -20.84
N ALA A 158 -0.78 24.25 -21.27
CA ALA A 158 -1.72 25.07 -22.04
C ALA A 158 -2.18 26.31 -21.26
N MET A 159 -2.45 26.18 -19.95
CA MET A 159 -2.80 27.33 -19.10
C MET A 159 -1.68 28.36 -19.05
N GLN A 160 -0.43 27.93 -18.89
CA GLN A 160 0.73 28.84 -18.86
C GLN A 160 0.96 29.55 -20.19
N ASP A 161 0.73 28.87 -21.31
CA ASP A 161 0.84 29.49 -22.62
C ASP A 161 -0.24 30.54 -22.86
N LEU A 162 -1.43 30.38 -22.25
CA LEU A 162 -2.48 31.40 -22.26
C LEU A 162 -2.12 32.59 -21.37
N GLU A 163 -1.58 32.35 -20.17
CA GLU A 163 -1.12 33.41 -19.27
C GLU A 163 -0.04 34.29 -19.90
N LYS A 164 0.87 33.70 -20.69
CA LYS A 164 1.93 34.45 -21.38
C LYS A 164 1.44 35.26 -22.58
N ARG A 165 0.24 34.96 -23.10
CA ARG A 165 -0.34 35.64 -24.27
C ARG A 165 -1.19 36.85 -23.90
N ASN A 166 -1.58 36.97 -22.62
CA ASN A 166 -2.32 38.10 -22.06
C ASN A 166 -1.37 39.11 -21.43
#